data_AF-A0A8H7EMB8-F1
#
_entry.id   AF-A0A8H7EMB8-F1
#
_cell.length_a   1.000
_cell.length_b   1.000
_cell.length_c   1.000
_cell.angle_alpha   90.00
_cell.angle_beta   90.00
_cell.angle_gamma   90.00
#
_symmetry.space_group_name_H-M   'P 1'
#
loop_
_entity.id
_entity.type
_entity.pdbx_description
1 polymer ?
#
loop_
_entity_poly.entity_id
_entity_poly.type
_entity_poly.pdbx_seq_one_letter_code
_entity_poly.pdbx_strand_id
1 'polypeptide(L)' 'MKLLLFTNKKTLPKFQTVIQFLRKELKGQASDPLFLYVNSAFSPSPDETVANLHKCFSTDGHLIINYCTTAAWG' A
#
# COMPACT_ATOMS: atom_id res chain seq x y z
N MET A 1 1.26 -9.98 9.68
CA MET A 1 1.50 -8.58 9.23
C MET A 1 2.86 -8.54 8.55
N LYS A 2 2.91 -8.47 7.22
CA LYS A 2 4.17 -8.55 6.46
C LYS A 2 4.50 -7.16 5.89
N LEU A 3 5.72 -6.71 6.14
CA LEU A 3 6.22 -5.38 5.78
C LEU A 3 6.81 -5.43 4.37
N LEU A 4 6.36 -4.54 3.48
CA LEU A 4 6.98 -4.33 2.18
C LEU A 4 7.52 -2.91 2.11
N LEU A 5 8.84 -2.78 1.99
CA LEU A 5 9.49 -1.48 1.79
C LEU A 5 9.54 -1.19 0.28
N PHE A 6 8.84 -0.14 -0.15
CA PHE A 6 8.96 0.36 -1.51
C PHE A 6 10.16 1.32 -1.59
N THR A 7 11.18 0.95 -2.35
CA THR A 7 12.34 1.80 -2.63
C THR A 7 12.64 1.83 -4.14
N ASN A 8 12.02 2.70 -4.95
CA ASN A 8 12.74 3.24 -6.13
C ASN A 8 12.14 4.45 -6.86
N LYS A 9 13.06 5.04 -7.65
CA LYS A 9 13.07 6.24 -8.49
C LYS A 9 12.22 6.08 -9.77
N LYS A 10 11.63 7.22 -10.17
CA LYS A 10 10.86 7.52 -11.40
C LYS A 10 9.40 7.06 -11.46
N THR A 11 8.57 8.08 -11.76
CA THR A 11 7.09 8.13 -11.88
C THR A 11 6.36 7.49 -10.71
N LEU A 12 5.80 8.32 -9.83
CA LEU A 12 5.17 7.88 -8.59
C LEU A 12 3.72 7.45 -8.90
N PRO A 13 3.45 6.14 -8.97
CA PRO A 13 2.16 5.65 -9.42
C PRO A 13 1.07 5.97 -8.39
N LYS A 14 -0.19 5.89 -8.83
CA LYS A 14 -1.34 5.91 -7.91
C LYS A 14 -1.28 4.73 -6.96
N PHE A 15 -1.86 4.88 -5.77
CA PHE A 15 -1.94 3.81 -4.78
C PHE A 15 -2.65 2.56 -5.33
N GLN A 16 -3.58 2.72 -6.27
CA GLN A 16 -4.19 1.63 -7.03
C GLN A 16 -3.17 0.69 -7.67
N THR A 17 -2.06 1.20 -8.19
CA THR A 17 -0.99 0.38 -8.78
C THR A 17 -0.30 -0.48 -7.72
N VAL A 18 -0.14 0.04 -6.50
CA VAL A 18 0.41 -0.72 -5.36
C VAL A 18 -0.53 -1.86 -4.97
N ILE A 19 -1.84 -1.60 -4.92
CA ILE A 19 -2.86 -2.63 -4.66
C ILE A 19 -2.78 -3.74 -5.72
N GLN A 20 -2.76 -3.37 -7.00
CA GLN A 20 -2.69 -4.34 -8.10
C GLN A 20 -1.39 -5.14 -8.10
N PHE A 21 -0.27 -4.49 -7.82
CA PHE A 21 1.03 -5.15 -7.67
C PHE A 21 0.97 -6.20 -6.56
N LEU A 22 0.49 -5.82 -5.37
CA LEU A 22 0.39 -6.73 -4.24
C LEU A 22 -0.56 -7.90 -4.49
N ARG A 23 -1.69 -7.68 -5.17
CA ARG A 23 -2.61 -8.76 -5.57
C ARG A 23 -1.89 -9.81 -6.43
N LYS A 24 -1.10 -9.36 -7.41
CA LYS A 24 -0.32 -10.25 -8.29
C LYS A 24 0.75 -11.01 -7.52
N GLU A 25 1.52 -10.33 -6.69
CA GLU A 25 2.60 -10.95 -5.90
C GLU A 25 2.09 -11.98 -4.89
N LEU A 26 0.94 -11.73 -4.28
CA LEU A 26 0.33 -12.65 -3.32
C LEU A 26 -0.37 -13.85 -3.99
N LYS A 27 -0.42 -13.90 -5.33
CA LYS A 27 -1.15 -14.92 -6.11
C LYS A 27 -2.61 -15.10 -5.65
N GLY A 28 -3.21 -14.04 -5.10
CA GLY A 28 -4.59 -14.06 -4.64
C GLY A 28 -5.58 -14.08 -5.79
N GLN A 29 -6.77 -14.62 -5.58
CA GLN A 29 -7.84 -14.50 -6.56
C GLN A 29 -8.32 -13.04 -6.63
N ALA A 30 -8.85 -12.64 -7.78
CA ALA A 30 -9.35 -11.28 -7.97
C ALA A 30 -10.48 -10.94 -6.98
N SER A 31 -11.25 -11.94 -6.57
CA SER A 31 -12.34 -11.85 -5.59
C SER A 31 -11.86 -11.79 -4.13
N ASP A 32 -10.60 -12.14 -3.85
CA ASP A 32 -10.15 -12.20 -2.48
C ASP A 32 -10.03 -10.79 -1.90
N PRO A 33 -10.56 -10.56 -0.68
CA PRO A 33 -10.39 -9.28 -0.02
C PRO A 33 -8.91 -9.02 0.26
N LEU A 34 -8.46 -7.81 -0.07
CA LEU A 34 -7.12 -7.33 0.21
C LEU A 34 -7.21 -5.86 0.64
N PHE A 35 -6.84 -5.61 1.89
CA PHE A 35 -6.83 -4.29 2.50
C PHE A 35 -5.39 -3.86 2.72
N LEU A 36 -5.06 -2.62 2.37
CA LEU A 36 -3.74 -2.04 2.57
C LEU A 36 -3.87 -0.82 3.48
N TYR A 37 -2.92 -0.66 4.39
CA TYR A 37 -2.88 0.42 5.36
C TYR A 37 -1.52 1.08 5.37
N VAL A 38 -1.48 2.41 5.38
CA VAL A 38 -0.25 3.18 5.61
C VAL A 38 -0.01 3.26 7.11
N ASN A 39 1.21 2.95 7.56
CA ASN A 39 1.64 2.99 8.96
C ASN A 39 0.67 2.31 9.94
N SER A 40 0.00 1.24 9.50
CA SER A 40 -1.01 0.53 10.33
C SER A 40 -2.14 1.40 10.88
N ALA A 41 -2.44 2.52 10.20
CA ALA A 41 -3.38 3.52 10.70
C ALA A 41 -4.61 3.69 9.80
N PHE A 42 -4.42 3.87 8.49
CA PHE A 42 -5.52 4.18 7.57
C PHE A 42 -5.28 3.59 6.18
N SER A 43 -6.38 3.36 5.44
CA SER A 43 -6.34 2.96 4.04
C SER A 43 -6.47 4.21 3.15
N PRO A 44 -5.44 4.59 2.38
CA PRO A 44 -5.53 5.75 1.48
C PRO A 44 -6.48 5.48 0.31
N SER A 45 -6.99 6.55 -0.30
CA SER A 45 -7.76 6.44 -1.55
C SER A 45 -6.89 5.82 -2.66
N PRO A 46 -7.44 4.95 -3.52
CA PRO A 46 -6.71 4.39 -4.65
C PRO A 46 -6.16 5.44 -5.63
N ASP A 47 -6.78 6.62 -5.67
CA ASP A 47 -6.37 7.74 -6.50
C ASP A 47 -5.23 8.58 -5.92
N GLU A 48 -4.90 8.41 -4.63
CA GLU A 48 -3.76 9.08 -4.01
C GLU A 48 -2.46 8.68 -4.69
N THR A 49 -1.53 9.62 -4.78
CA THR A 49 -0.19 9.32 -5.32
C THR A 49 0.70 8.79 -4.22
N VAL A 50 1.51 7.77 -4.53
CA VAL A 50 2.53 7.25 -3.59
C VAL A 50 3.52 8.36 -3.19
N ALA A 51 3.73 9.35 -4.06
CA ALA A 51 4.51 10.56 -3.79
C ALA A 51 3.99 11.33 -2.56
N ASN A 52 2.70 11.64 -2.58
CA ASN A 52 2.06 12.43 -1.54
C ASN A 52 2.05 11.66 -0.22
N LEU A 53 1.72 10.37 -0.29
CA LEU A 53 1.74 9.49 0.88
C LEU A 53 3.14 9.39 1.50
N HIS A 54 4.19 9.23 0.68
CA HIS A 54 5.57 9.19 1.15
C HIS A 54 5.99 10.52 1.79
N LYS A 55 5.67 11.65 1.16
CA LYS A 55 5.97 12.99 1.70
C LYS A 55 5.34 13.23 3.06
N CYS A 56 4.10 12.78 3.26
CA CYS A 56 3.32 13.07 4.48
C CYS A 56 3.50 12.02 5.59
N PHE A 57 3.78 10.77 5.24
CA PHE A 57 3.69 9.64 6.16
C PHE A 57 4.93 8.72 6.15
N SER A 58 6.04 9.10 5.53
CA SER A 58 7.26 8.29 5.59
C SER A 58 7.86 8.27 6.99
N THR A 59 8.45 7.13 7.33
CA THR A 59 9.25 6.90 8.54
C THR A 59 10.64 6.47 8.08
N ASP A 60 11.68 7.17 8.52
CA ASP A 60 13.08 6.91 8.13
C ASP A 60 13.29 6.77 6.61
N GLY A 61 12.64 7.64 5.84
CA GLY A 61 12.74 7.66 4.37
C GLY A 61 11.93 6.57 3.66
N HIS A 62 11.14 5.76 4.38
CA HIS A 62 10.32 4.68 3.83
C HIS A 62 8.84 4.94 4.04
N LEU A 63 8.02 4.62 3.04
CA LEU A 63 6.57 4.54 3.21
C LEU A 63 6.21 3.10 3.63
N ILE A 64 5.71 2.94 4.85
CA ILE A 64 5.34 1.63 5.39
C ILE A 64 3.91 1.32 4.96
N ILE A 65 3.75 0.19 4.26
CA ILE A 65 2.44 -0.33 3.85
C ILE A 65 2.24 -1.71 4.45
N ASN A 66 1.18 -1.86 5.22
CA ASN A 66 0.72 -3.11 5.81
C ASN A 66 -0.44 -3.64 4.98
N TYR A 67 -0.58 -4.96 4.87
CA TYR A 67 -1.74 -5.57 4.22
C TYR A 67 -2.41 -6.62 5.11
N CYS A 68 -3.71 -6.83 4.89
CA CYS A 68 -4.52 -7.85 5.53
C CYS A 68 -5.59 -8.39 4.57
N THR A 69 -6.02 -9.65 4.75
CA THR A 69 -7.13 -10.25 3.99
C THR A 69 -8.48 -10.04 4.66
N THR A 70 -8.50 -9.66 5.94
CA THR A 70 -9.69 -9.22 6.67
C THR A 70 -9.56 -7.72 6.98
N ALA A 71 -10.69 -7.01 7.02
CA ALA A 71 -10.69 -5.59 7.40
C ALA A 71 -10.22 -5.48 8.86
N ALA A 72 -9.16 -4.70 9.09
CA ALA A 72 -8.54 -4.54 10.41
C ALA A 72 -8.85 -3.18 11.03
N TRP A 73 -9.07 -2.16 10.20
CA TRP A 73 -9.40 -0.79 10.58
C TRP A 73 -10.39 -0.21 9.56
N GLY A 74 -11.35 0.58 10.05
CA GLY A 74 -12.42 1.23 9.28
C GLY A 74 -12.38 2.74 9.43
#